data_AF-A0A6H1R9Z3-F1
#
_entry.id   AF-A0A6H1R9Z3-F1
#
_cell.length_a   1.000
_cell.length_b   1.000
_cell.length_c   1.000
_cell.angle_alpha   90.00
_cell.angle_beta   90.00
_cell.angle_gamma   90.00
#
_symmetry.space_group_name_H-M   'P 1'
#
loop_
_entity.id
_entity.type
_entity.pdbx_description
1 polymer ?
#
loop_
_entity_poly.entity_id
_entity_poly.type
_entity_poly.pdbx_seq_one_letter_code
_entity_poly.pdbx_strand_id
1 'polypeptide(L)'
;MRPAQSLSGGAAGIALLHIEQARTGTGTWEAANATLQQAVADGVSITHSASLYHGAPALSFVLHGAGERPGLAQATATVDAGTATVTRHQLEAAHARIDRRERPALFEYDLIGGLAGLAVVLRRNGDHDLLRDVLAYLVRLTEPIGGLPGWWCPDGPERLRQGPPGGHSNHGLAHGICVI
;
A
#
# COMPACT_ATOMS: atom_id res chain seq x y z
N MET A 1 -9.15 -8.32 10.58
CA MET A 1 -8.50 -7.04 10.17
C MET A 1 -8.31 -6.21 11.42
N ARG A 2 -7.14 -5.60 11.65
CA ARG A 2 -6.89 -4.73 12.82
C ARG A 2 -7.30 -3.29 12.44
N PRO A 3 -8.50 -2.80 12.82
CA PRO A 3 -9.04 -1.55 12.28
C PRO A 3 -8.21 -0.31 12.64
N ALA A 4 -7.51 -0.33 13.78
CA ALA A 4 -6.69 0.79 14.23
C ALA A 4 -5.56 1.15 13.23
N GLN A 5 -5.00 0.18 12.52
CA GLN A 5 -3.94 0.38 11.53
C GLN A 5 -4.46 0.87 10.17
N SER A 6 -5.77 1.03 10.01
CA SER A 6 -6.36 1.47 8.74
C SER A 6 -6.08 2.96 8.50
N LEU A 7 -5.59 3.30 7.31
CA LEU A 7 -5.44 4.69 6.89
C LEU A 7 -6.80 5.34 6.58
N SER A 8 -7.79 4.57 6.11
CA SER A 8 -9.09 5.09 5.67
C SER A 8 -10.08 5.33 6.81
N GLY A 9 -9.97 4.61 7.92
CA GLY A 9 -10.93 4.70 9.02
C GLY A 9 -10.38 4.32 10.39
N GLY A 10 -9.06 4.21 10.51
CA GLY A 10 -8.40 3.82 11.75
C GLY A 10 -7.59 4.95 12.39
N ALA A 11 -6.97 4.63 13.53
CA ALA A 11 -6.06 5.52 14.24
C ALA A 11 -4.86 5.95 13.38
N ALA A 12 -4.39 5.14 12.43
CA ALA A 12 -3.31 5.54 11.52
C ALA A 12 -3.68 6.78 10.67
N GLY A 13 -4.92 6.87 10.16
CA GLY A 13 -5.40 8.05 9.44
C GLY A 13 -5.53 9.28 10.32
N ILE A 14 -6.05 9.11 11.55
CA ILE A 14 -6.16 10.20 12.53
C ILE A 14 -4.76 10.69 12.95
N ALA A 15 -3.80 9.78 13.12
CA ALA A 15 -2.41 10.13 13.43
C ALA A 15 -1.79 10.98 12.33
N LEU A 16 -2.04 10.67 11.04
CA LEU A 16 -1.57 11.50 9.92
C LEU A 16 -2.16 12.92 9.99
N LEU A 17 -3.44 13.07 10.30
CA LEU A 17 -4.06 14.38 10.50
C LEU A 17 -3.37 15.15 11.65
N HIS A 18 -3.19 14.53 12.81
CA HIS A 18 -2.51 15.17 13.95
C HIS A 18 -1.06 15.55 13.62
N ILE A 19 -0.34 14.73 12.83
CA ILE A 19 0.99 15.05 12.34
C ILE A 19 0.96 16.32 11.48
N GLU A 20 0.06 16.42 10.50
CA GLU A 20 -0.02 17.61 9.65
C GLU A 20 -0.44 18.86 10.44
N GLN A 21 -1.33 18.72 11.42
CA GLN A 21 -1.69 19.80 12.33
C GLN A 21 -0.50 20.26 13.19
N ALA A 22 0.26 19.32 13.76
CA ALA A 22 1.45 19.64 14.55
C ALA A 22 2.54 20.31 13.70
N ARG A 23 2.71 19.90 12.45
CA ARG A 23 3.65 20.52 11.49
C ARG A 23 3.24 21.94 11.09
N THR A 24 1.95 22.20 10.98
CA THR A 24 1.41 23.52 10.62
C THR A 24 1.16 24.43 11.83
N GLY A 25 1.45 23.96 13.05
CA GLY A 25 1.24 24.72 14.28
C GLY A 25 -0.23 24.83 14.72
N THR A 26 -1.12 24.03 14.13
CA THR A 26 -2.56 24.00 14.46
C THR A 26 -2.95 22.86 15.41
N GLY A 27 -1.96 22.05 15.82
CA GLY A 27 -2.13 20.94 16.76
C GLY A 27 -0.83 20.64 17.50
N THR A 28 -0.80 19.54 18.25
CA THR A 28 0.33 19.18 19.11
C THR A 28 0.93 17.83 18.74
N TRP A 29 2.23 17.68 19.00
CA TRP A 29 2.92 16.40 18.77
C TRP A 29 2.49 15.33 19.78
N GLU A 30 2.02 15.73 20.96
CA GLU A 30 1.46 14.84 21.96
C GLU A 30 0.21 14.12 21.43
N ALA A 31 -0.68 14.84 20.74
CA ALA A 31 -1.85 14.24 20.11
C ALA A 31 -1.46 13.26 18.99
N ALA A 32 -0.48 13.62 18.16
CA ALA A 32 0.05 12.74 17.14
C ALA A 32 0.63 11.44 17.74
N ASN A 33 1.46 11.56 18.79
CA ASN A 33 2.07 10.43 19.47
C ASN A 33 1.02 9.51 20.13
N ALA A 34 0.01 10.08 20.79
CA ALA A 34 -1.05 9.31 21.43
C ALA A 34 -1.83 8.47 20.39
N THR A 35 -2.14 9.06 19.23
CA THR A 35 -2.85 8.33 18.17
C THR A 35 -1.96 7.32 17.45
N LEU A 36 -0.66 7.59 17.29
CA LEU A 36 0.31 6.60 16.80
C LEU A 36 0.38 5.39 17.72
N GLN A 37 0.41 5.59 19.04
CA GLN A 37 0.38 4.49 20.02
C GLN A 37 -0.90 3.65 19.90
N GLN A 38 -2.06 4.30 19.72
CA GLN A 38 -3.32 3.59 19.45
C GLN A 38 -3.26 2.77 18.16
N ALA A 39 -2.65 3.29 17.09
CA ALA A 39 -2.55 2.59 15.81
C ALA A 39 -1.71 1.30 15.88
N VAL A 40 -0.76 1.22 16.82
CA VAL A 40 0.16 0.08 16.97
C VAL A 40 -0.10 -0.78 18.20
N ALA A 41 -1.12 -0.47 19.00
CA ALA A 41 -1.39 -1.13 20.29
C ALA A 41 -1.52 -2.66 20.16
N ASP A 42 -2.14 -3.14 19.07
CA ASP A 42 -2.31 -4.57 18.77
C ASP A 42 -1.19 -5.14 17.88
N GLY A 43 0.00 -4.54 17.95
CA GLY A 43 1.13 -4.80 17.05
C GLY A 43 0.89 -4.25 15.65
N VAL A 44 1.73 -4.62 14.68
CA VAL A 44 1.68 -4.17 13.28
C VAL A 44 1.51 -5.37 12.34
N SER A 45 0.62 -5.26 11.34
CA SER A 45 0.42 -6.33 10.35
C SER A 45 1.44 -6.24 9.21
N ILE A 46 2.03 -7.40 8.87
CA ILE A 46 2.87 -7.61 7.68
C ILE A 46 2.33 -8.76 6.82
N THR A 47 1.03 -9.04 6.91
CA THR A 47 0.37 -10.10 6.13
C THR A 47 0.27 -9.72 4.65
N HIS A 48 -0.14 -10.68 3.80
CA HIS A 48 -0.43 -10.45 2.38
C HIS A 48 -1.53 -9.40 2.11
N SER A 49 -2.30 -9.00 3.13
CA SER A 49 -3.31 -7.94 3.04
C SER A 49 -2.79 -6.58 3.49
N ALA A 50 -1.50 -6.45 3.83
CA ALA A 50 -0.88 -5.17 4.15
C ALA A 50 -0.65 -4.37 2.85
N SER A 51 -0.96 -3.08 2.90
CA SER A 51 -0.95 -2.17 1.76
C SER A 51 -0.77 -0.72 2.24
N LEU A 52 -0.81 0.24 1.30
CA LEU A 52 -0.85 1.68 1.64
C LEU A 52 -1.94 2.01 2.68
N TYR A 53 -3.05 1.28 2.67
CA TYR A 53 -4.20 1.55 3.55
C TYR A 53 -4.23 0.70 4.82
N HIS A 54 -3.33 -0.27 5.00
CA HIS A 54 -3.33 -1.12 6.19
C HIS A 54 -1.96 -1.74 6.50
N GLY A 55 -1.59 -1.85 7.77
CA GLY A 55 -0.40 -2.58 8.22
C GLY A 55 0.88 -1.74 8.21
N ALA A 56 2.02 -2.41 8.10
CA ALA A 56 3.33 -1.76 8.08
C ALA A 56 3.48 -0.69 6.99
N PRO A 57 3.03 -0.88 5.73
CA PRO A 57 3.17 0.14 4.70
C PRO A 57 2.37 1.41 5.00
N ALA A 58 1.16 1.27 5.56
CA ALA A 58 0.39 2.42 6.02
C ALA A 58 1.11 3.20 7.13
N LEU A 59 1.69 2.51 8.11
CA LEU A 59 2.43 3.15 9.19
C LEU A 59 3.75 3.76 8.72
N SER A 60 4.46 3.13 7.77
CA SER A 60 5.63 3.73 7.10
C SER A 60 5.24 5.04 6.42
N PHE A 61 4.15 5.05 5.66
CA PHE A 61 3.63 6.26 5.02
C PHE A 61 3.31 7.37 6.04
N VAL A 62 2.69 7.03 7.17
CA VAL A 62 2.35 7.98 8.24
C VAL A 62 3.61 8.52 8.94
N LEU A 63 4.55 7.64 9.33
CA LEU A 63 5.76 8.02 10.07
C LEU A 63 6.70 8.89 9.23
N HIS A 64 6.85 8.60 7.94
CA HIS A 64 7.58 9.48 7.01
C HIS A 64 6.88 10.83 6.79
N GLY A 65 5.62 10.98 7.19
CA GLY A 65 4.94 12.28 7.26
C GLY A 65 5.31 13.14 8.45
N ALA A 66 5.78 12.53 9.54
CA ALA A 66 6.26 13.27 10.70
C ALA A 66 7.62 13.94 10.44
N GLY A 67 8.34 13.53 9.39
CA GLY A 67 9.73 13.92 9.13
C GLY A 67 10.69 13.35 10.18
N GLU A 68 11.92 13.86 10.19
CA GLU A 68 12.92 13.45 11.19
C GLU A 68 12.54 13.99 12.58
N ARG A 69 12.12 13.09 13.47
CA ARG A 69 11.71 13.43 14.85
C ARG A 69 12.43 12.56 15.87
N PRO A 70 12.92 13.15 16.97
CA PRO A 70 13.45 12.37 18.09
C PRO A 70 12.43 11.35 18.58
N GLY A 71 12.88 10.11 18.84
CA GLY A 71 12.03 9.04 19.37
C GLY A 71 11.26 8.22 18.32
N LEU A 72 11.21 8.63 17.04
CA LEU A 72 10.53 7.86 15.99
C LEU A 72 11.47 7.00 15.14
N ALA A 73 12.79 7.24 15.15
CA ALA A 73 13.75 6.58 14.26
C ALA A 73 13.65 5.04 14.27
N GLN A 74 13.59 4.43 15.45
CA GLN A 74 13.48 2.96 15.57
C GLN A 74 12.13 2.44 15.06
N ALA A 75 11.03 3.16 15.33
CA ALA A 75 9.71 2.79 14.86
C ALA A 75 9.64 2.88 13.32
N THR A 76 10.16 3.96 12.74
CA THR A 76 10.27 4.17 11.30
C THR A 76 11.07 3.05 10.63
N ALA A 77 12.28 2.75 11.14
CA ALA A 77 13.10 1.65 10.62
C ALA A 77 12.39 0.29 10.68
N THR A 78 11.61 0.04 11.75
CA THR A 78 10.87 -1.21 11.92
C THR A 78 9.75 -1.36 10.90
N VAL A 79 8.95 -0.31 10.68
CA VAL A 79 7.86 -0.36 9.69
C VAL A 79 8.38 -0.35 8.26
N ASP A 80 9.53 0.26 8.00
CA ASP A 80 10.19 0.24 6.69
C ASP A 80 10.68 -1.17 6.36
N ALA A 81 11.32 -1.88 7.30
CA ALA A 81 11.71 -3.27 7.13
C ALA A 81 10.49 -4.19 6.90
N GLY A 82 9.39 -3.96 7.63
CA GLY A 82 8.12 -4.65 7.41
C GLY A 82 7.52 -4.37 6.03
N THR A 83 7.58 -3.11 5.58
CA THR A 83 7.11 -2.68 4.25
C THR A 83 7.91 -3.36 3.15
N ALA A 84 9.24 -3.37 3.25
CA ALA A 84 10.10 -4.06 2.28
C ALA A 84 9.81 -5.56 2.21
N THR A 85 9.55 -6.20 3.35
CA THR A 85 9.17 -7.62 3.42
C THR A 85 7.84 -7.88 2.69
N VAL A 86 6.81 -7.08 2.98
CA VAL A 86 5.50 -7.19 2.33
C VAL A 86 5.64 -6.97 0.82
N THR A 87 6.36 -5.93 0.40
CA THR A 87 6.50 -5.62 -1.03
C THR A 87 7.24 -6.72 -1.78
N ARG A 88 8.36 -7.24 -1.26
CA ARG A 88 9.10 -8.33 -1.93
C ARG A 88 8.23 -9.57 -2.10
N HIS A 89 7.49 -9.96 -1.06
CA HIS A 89 6.60 -11.12 -1.13
C HIS A 89 5.48 -10.93 -2.16
N GLN A 90 4.84 -9.76 -2.19
CA GLN A 90 3.79 -9.48 -3.18
C GLN A 90 4.35 -9.43 -4.60
N LEU A 91 5.53 -8.84 -4.77
CA LEU A 91 6.20 -8.75 -6.06
C LEU A 91 6.60 -10.13 -6.62
N GLU A 92 7.15 -11.01 -5.77
CA GLU A 92 7.48 -12.39 -6.13
C GLU A 92 6.22 -13.17 -6.56
N ALA A 93 5.13 -13.07 -5.80
CA ALA A 93 3.87 -13.71 -6.14
C ALA A 93 3.30 -13.19 -7.47
N ALA A 94 3.36 -11.88 -7.70
CA ALA A 94 2.89 -11.23 -8.91
C ALA A 94 3.72 -11.64 -10.14
N HIS A 95 5.05 -11.76 -9.98
CA HIS A 95 5.94 -12.29 -11.01
C HIS A 95 5.64 -13.75 -11.35
N ALA A 96 5.50 -14.62 -10.34
CA ALA A 96 5.17 -16.03 -10.55
C ALA A 96 3.83 -16.21 -11.29
N ARG A 97 2.82 -15.38 -10.97
CA ARG A 97 1.55 -15.35 -11.69
C ARG A 97 1.73 -14.97 -13.16
N ILE A 98 2.37 -13.83 -13.43
CA ILE A 98 2.50 -13.32 -14.81
C ILE A 98 3.38 -14.23 -15.67
N ASP A 99 4.36 -14.93 -15.09
CA ASP A 99 5.17 -15.95 -15.77
C ASP A 99 4.31 -17.14 -16.23
N ARG A 100 3.27 -17.50 -15.47
CA ARG A 100 2.27 -18.51 -15.84
C ARG A 100 1.20 -18.01 -16.82
N ARG A 101 1.28 -16.74 -17.25
CA ARG A 101 0.29 -16.08 -18.13
C ARG A 101 -1.14 -16.09 -17.55
N GLU A 102 -1.25 -16.06 -16.23
CA GLU A 102 -2.53 -15.96 -15.53
C GLU A 102 -2.98 -14.50 -15.42
N ARG A 103 -4.28 -14.24 -15.24
CA ARG A 103 -4.82 -12.87 -15.08
C ARG A 103 -4.63 -12.38 -13.64
N PRO A 104 -4.30 -11.10 -13.41
CA PRO A 104 -4.15 -10.56 -12.06
C PRO A 104 -5.49 -10.43 -11.34
N ALA A 105 -5.45 -10.45 -10.02
CA ALA A 105 -6.52 -9.89 -9.19
C ALA A 105 -6.37 -8.37 -9.11
N LEU A 106 -7.47 -7.64 -8.97
CA LEU A 106 -7.48 -6.16 -8.92
C LEU A 106 -6.55 -5.60 -7.83
N PHE A 107 -6.58 -6.23 -6.64
CA PHE A 107 -5.80 -5.82 -5.47
C PHE A 107 -4.32 -6.21 -5.54
N GLU A 108 -3.86 -6.85 -6.61
CA GLU A 108 -2.44 -7.13 -6.82
C GLU A 108 -1.69 -5.86 -7.25
N TYR A 109 -2.33 -5.02 -8.07
CA TYR A 109 -1.66 -3.88 -8.71
C TYR A 109 -2.23 -2.52 -8.31
N ASP A 110 -3.43 -2.47 -7.73
CA ASP A 110 -4.11 -1.21 -7.47
C ASP A 110 -3.44 -0.29 -6.44
N LEU A 111 -3.96 0.94 -6.32
CA LEU A 111 -3.47 1.94 -5.36
C LEU A 111 -3.83 1.59 -3.91
N ILE A 112 -4.95 0.91 -3.69
CA ILE A 112 -5.53 0.72 -2.35
C ILE A 112 -4.91 -0.48 -1.63
N GLY A 113 -4.88 -1.63 -2.30
CA GLY A 113 -4.42 -2.91 -1.79
C GLY A 113 -3.09 -3.38 -2.39
N GLY A 114 -2.76 -2.93 -3.59
CA GLY A 114 -1.71 -3.54 -4.42
C GLY A 114 -0.39 -2.79 -4.50
N LEU A 115 0.39 -3.23 -5.47
CA LEU A 115 1.77 -2.81 -5.70
C LEU A 115 1.90 -1.31 -6.05
N ALA A 116 0.92 -0.69 -6.71
CA ALA A 116 0.96 0.76 -6.93
C ALA A 116 0.84 1.55 -5.63
N GLY A 117 0.01 1.08 -4.69
CA GLY A 117 -0.05 1.64 -3.33
C GLY A 117 1.30 1.51 -2.61
N LEU A 118 1.95 0.36 -2.71
CA LEU A 118 3.26 0.14 -2.14
C LEU A 118 4.34 1.02 -2.78
N ALA A 119 4.27 1.28 -4.09
CA ALA A 119 5.17 2.22 -4.77
C ALA A 119 5.09 3.64 -4.18
N VAL A 120 3.89 4.10 -3.80
CA VAL A 120 3.72 5.40 -3.11
C VAL A 120 4.44 5.42 -1.77
N VAL A 121 4.34 4.33 -0.99
CA VAL A 121 5.05 4.20 0.30
C VAL A 121 6.56 4.21 0.09
N LEU A 122 7.07 3.41 -0.86
CA LEU A 122 8.49 3.31 -1.17
C LEU A 122 9.08 4.64 -1.67
N ARG A 123 8.30 5.38 -2.48
CA ARG A 123 8.69 6.73 -2.89
C ARG A 123 8.83 7.67 -1.69
N ARG A 124 7.94 7.55 -0.71
CA ARG A 124 7.95 8.40 0.48
C ARG A 124 9.08 8.05 1.45
N ASN A 125 9.35 6.76 1.66
CA ASN A 125 10.38 6.29 2.59
C ASN A 125 11.81 6.29 2.01
N GLY A 126 11.94 6.45 0.69
CA GLY A 126 13.23 6.58 0.01
C GLY A 126 13.87 5.26 -0.44
N ASP A 127 13.16 4.13 -0.36
CA ASP A 127 13.63 2.85 -0.91
C ASP A 127 13.50 2.81 -2.44
N HIS A 128 14.43 3.49 -3.11
CA HIS A 128 14.42 3.70 -4.56
C HIS A 128 14.71 2.43 -5.37
N ASP A 129 15.45 1.48 -4.80
CA ASP A 129 15.76 0.22 -5.47
C ASP A 129 14.53 -0.67 -5.50
N LEU A 130 13.84 -0.87 -4.37
CA LEU A 130 12.61 -1.65 -4.36
C LEU A 130 11.47 -0.94 -5.13
N LEU A 131 11.46 0.40 -5.12
CA LEU A 131 10.54 1.18 -5.95
C LEU A 131 10.76 0.89 -7.44
N ARG A 132 12.02 0.80 -7.89
CA ARG A 132 12.35 0.47 -9.28
C ARG A 132 11.80 -0.90 -9.67
N ASP A 133 11.95 -1.89 -8.79
CA ASP A 133 11.45 -3.25 -9.05
C ASP A 133 9.92 -3.29 -9.17
N VAL A 134 9.22 -2.57 -8.29
CA VAL A 134 7.75 -2.43 -8.36
C VAL A 134 7.33 -1.73 -9.66
N LEU A 135 7.99 -0.64 -10.04
CA LEU A 135 7.68 0.07 -11.28
C LEU A 135 7.96 -0.80 -12.52
N ALA A 136 9.05 -1.58 -12.52
CA ALA A 136 9.35 -2.51 -13.59
C ALA A 136 8.25 -3.58 -13.73
N TYR A 137 7.73 -4.09 -12.61
CA TYR A 137 6.58 -4.99 -12.61
C TYR A 137 5.30 -4.33 -13.14
N LEU A 138 4.98 -3.11 -12.70
CA LEU A 138 3.78 -2.40 -13.17
C LEU A 138 3.85 -2.13 -14.69
N VAL A 139 5.01 -1.77 -15.22
CA VAL A 139 5.23 -1.66 -16.68
C VAL A 139 5.03 -3.02 -17.35
N ARG A 140 5.63 -4.09 -16.80
CA ARG A 140 5.48 -5.45 -17.32
C ARG A 140 4.01 -5.90 -17.35
N LEU A 141 3.21 -5.49 -16.37
CA LEU A 141 1.77 -5.77 -16.31
C LEU A 141 0.99 -5.17 -17.48
N THR A 142 1.54 -4.17 -18.17
CA THR A 142 0.91 -3.60 -19.37
C THR A 142 0.99 -4.48 -20.60
N GLU A 143 1.90 -5.46 -20.59
CA GLU A 143 2.10 -6.37 -21.73
C GLU A 143 0.92 -7.34 -21.91
N PRO A 144 0.51 -7.66 -23.14
CA PRO A 144 -0.66 -8.49 -23.38
C PRO A 144 -0.53 -9.94 -22.86
N ILE A 145 -1.60 -10.42 -22.21
CA ILE A 145 -1.77 -11.81 -21.76
C ILE A 145 -2.98 -12.41 -22.47
N GLY A 146 -2.76 -13.43 -23.29
CA GLY A 146 -3.84 -14.11 -24.02
C GLY A 146 -4.62 -13.19 -24.96
N GLY A 147 -3.98 -12.18 -25.53
CA GLY A 147 -4.61 -11.21 -26.44
C GLY A 147 -5.39 -10.08 -25.75
N LEU A 148 -5.39 -10.03 -24.42
CA LEU A 148 -5.99 -8.96 -23.62
C LEU A 148 -4.89 -8.13 -22.94
N PRO A 149 -5.17 -6.88 -22.51
CA PRO A 149 -4.25 -6.12 -21.67
C PRO A 149 -3.84 -6.92 -20.44
N GLY A 150 -2.57 -6.86 -20.03
CA GLY A 150 -2.07 -7.70 -18.92
C GLY A 150 -2.71 -7.40 -17.56
N TRP A 151 -3.31 -6.21 -17.38
CA TRP A 151 -4.07 -5.82 -16.19
C TRP A 151 -5.56 -6.23 -16.23
N TRP A 152 -6.01 -6.91 -17.29
CA TRP A 152 -7.38 -7.38 -17.42
C TRP A 152 -7.75 -8.33 -16.28
N CYS A 153 -8.73 -7.93 -15.47
CA CYS A 153 -9.05 -8.59 -14.20
C CYS A 153 -10.40 -9.34 -14.30
N PRO A 154 -10.52 -10.55 -13.75
CA PRO A 154 -11.81 -11.24 -13.65
C PRO A 154 -12.70 -10.63 -12.56
N ASP A 155 -12.11 -10.03 -11.53
CA ASP A 155 -12.80 -9.55 -10.33
C ASP A 155 -13.15 -8.07 -10.43
N GLY A 156 -14.33 -7.70 -9.92
CA GLY A 156 -14.70 -6.30 -9.69
C GLY A 156 -14.12 -5.75 -8.37
N PRO A 157 -14.26 -4.44 -8.11
CA PRO A 157 -13.78 -3.82 -6.86
C PRO A 157 -14.49 -4.35 -5.61
N GLU A 158 -15.72 -4.87 -5.75
CA GLU A 158 -16.47 -5.48 -4.65
C GLU A 158 -16.13 -6.97 -4.56
N ARG A 159 -15.25 -7.34 -3.61
CA ARG A 159 -14.73 -8.70 -3.42
C ARG A 159 -15.78 -9.81 -3.29
N LEU A 160 -16.99 -9.48 -2.84
CA LEU A 160 -18.07 -10.44 -2.61
C LEU A 160 -19.01 -10.57 -3.81
N ARG A 161 -18.86 -9.72 -4.83
CA ARG A 161 -19.65 -9.81 -6.06
C ARG A 161 -18.82 -10.45 -7.15
N GLN A 162 -19.47 -11.32 -7.90
CA GLN A 162 -18.87 -11.85 -9.12
C GLN A 162 -18.61 -10.69 -10.08
N GLY A 163 -17.41 -10.69 -10.67
CA GLY A 163 -17.07 -9.74 -11.71
C GLY A 163 -17.88 -9.99 -12.99
N PRO A 164 -17.84 -9.04 -13.93
CA PRO A 164 -18.52 -9.18 -15.21
C PRO A 164 -18.03 -10.43 -15.97
N PRO A 165 -18.92 -11.13 -16.71
CA PRO A 165 -18.52 -12.28 -17.51
C PRO A 165 -17.35 -11.94 -18.44
N GLY A 166 -16.27 -12.73 -18.38
CA GLY A 166 -15.07 -12.51 -19.17
C GLY A 166 -14.04 -11.54 -18.56
N GLY A 167 -14.40 -10.82 -17.49
CA GLY A 167 -13.57 -9.83 -16.81
C GLY A 167 -13.70 -8.42 -17.38
N HIS A 168 -12.85 -7.50 -16.93
CA HIS A 168 -12.84 -6.12 -17.40
C HIS A 168 -11.47 -5.44 -17.29
N SER A 169 -11.34 -4.30 -17.96
CA SER A 169 -10.29 -3.31 -17.73
C SER A 169 -10.82 -2.25 -16.76
N ASN A 170 -10.11 -1.99 -15.65
CA ASN A 170 -10.45 -0.89 -14.76
C ASN A 170 -9.68 0.37 -15.19
N HIS A 171 -10.39 1.49 -15.35
CA HIS A 171 -9.80 2.78 -15.77
C HIS A 171 -9.81 3.84 -14.65
N GLY A 172 -10.18 3.47 -13.43
CA GLY A 172 -10.16 4.36 -12.28
C GLY A 172 -8.77 4.51 -11.67
N LEU A 173 -8.54 5.61 -10.97
CA LEU A 173 -7.28 5.83 -10.24
C LEU A 173 -7.12 4.92 -9.02
N ALA A 174 -8.21 4.56 -8.33
CA ALA A 174 -8.09 3.72 -7.15
C ALA A 174 -7.70 2.28 -7.49
N HIS A 175 -8.17 1.77 -8.64
CA HIS A 175 -8.21 0.34 -8.95
C HIS A 175 -7.73 -0.04 -10.34
N GLY A 176 -7.33 0.91 -11.17
CA GLY A 176 -7.18 0.69 -12.60
C GLY A 176 -5.90 1.22 -13.18
N ILE A 177 -5.86 1.27 -14.51
CA ILE A 177 -4.65 1.55 -15.29
C ILE A 177 -4.02 2.92 -15.02
N CYS A 178 -4.77 3.89 -14.49
CA CYS A 178 -4.26 5.25 -14.23
C CYS A 178 -3.15 5.33 -13.18
N VAL A 179 -2.80 4.22 -12.52
CA VAL A 179 -1.71 4.12 -11.52
C VAL A 179 -0.40 3.57 -12.10
N ILE A 180 -0.41 3.13 -13.35
CA ILE A 180 0.71 2.52 -14.08
C ILE A 180 1.17 3.49 -15.16
#